data_AF-A0A6S7JT50-F1
#
_entry.id   AF-A0A6S7JT50-F1
#
_cell.length_a   1.000
_cell.length_b   1.000
_cell.length_c   1.000
_cell.angle_alpha   90.00
_cell.angle_beta   90.00
_cell.angle_gamma   90.00
#
_symmetry.space_group_name_H-M   'P 1'
#
loop_
_entity.id
_entity.type
_entity.pdbx_description
1 polymer ?
#
loop_
_entity_poly.entity_id
_entity_poly.type
_entity_poly.pdbx_seq_one_letter_code
_entity_poly.pdbx_strand_id
1 'polypeptide(L)'
;MSSSTTTFRLLCLFGLLYLANCKWIDLSYAFNNETMYWGNSTRFHHKLIHEGPVIANNVTLIPYYTAYEISTAEHGGTHMDAPIHFAKGTWSIDQIPAEKLVGDAVVVDISAKSAADRNAQLTVDDLEKWEDEHGAIPDGSILFVFCDWGKYWTSYEKYFGTSTKDTSLYRFPGTVVMHFLIN
;
A
#
# COMPACT_ATOMS: atom_id res chain seq x y z
N MET A 1 24.86 -22.90 32.16
CA MET A 1 23.46 -22.75 31.71
C MET A 1 22.79 -21.72 32.60
N SER A 2 22.83 -20.43 32.23
CA SER A 2 22.04 -19.41 32.91
C SER A 2 20.73 -19.22 32.15
N SER A 3 19.64 -19.25 32.90
CA SER A 3 18.27 -19.11 32.44
C SER A 3 17.95 -17.63 32.24
N SER A 4 17.90 -17.16 30.99
CA SER A 4 17.31 -15.87 30.64
C SER A 4 15.83 -16.09 30.36
N THR A 5 14.98 -15.83 31.34
CA THR A 5 13.53 -15.99 31.19
C THR A 5 12.78 -14.91 31.96
N THR A 6 13.12 -13.62 31.77
CA THR A 6 12.34 -12.53 32.39
C THR A 6 12.42 -11.19 31.64
N THR A 7 12.20 -11.18 30.32
CA THR A 7 12.02 -9.89 29.59
C THR A 7 10.89 -9.91 28.54
N PHE A 8 10.43 -11.08 28.11
CA PHE A 8 9.47 -11.17 26.99
C PHE A 8 8.01 -10.81 27.34
N ARG A 9 7.62 -10.82 28.62
CA ARG A 9 6.21 -10.62 29.02
C ARG A 9 5.81 -9.17 29.32
N LEU A 10 6.76 -8.25 29.52
CA LEU A 10 6.42 -6.85 29.84
C LEU A 10 6.26 -5.97 28.58
N LEU A 11 7.01 -6.23 27.51
CA LEU A 11 6.91 -5.48 26.24
C LEU A 11 5.55 -5.65 25.55
N CYS A 12 4.95 -6.85 25.58
CA CYS A 12 3.65 -7.09 24.93
C CYS A 12 2.53 -6.25 25.55
N LEU A 13 2.48 -6.06 26.88
CA LEU A 13 1.41 -5.32 27.53
C LEU A 13 1.49 -3.81 27.24
N PHE A 14 2.70 -3.24 27.24
CA PHE A 14 2.91 -1.83 26.88
C PHE A 14 2.68 -1.58 25.39
N GLY A 15 3.10 -2.49 24.50
CA GLY A 15 2.81 -2.39 23.07
C GLY A 15 1.31 -2.46 22.76
N LEU A 16 0.56 -3.34 23.44
CA LEU A 16 -0.90 -3.43 23.32
C LEU A 16 -1.62 -2.17 23.85
N LEU A 17 -1.18 -1.61 24.98
CA LEU A 17 -1.74 -0.36 25.53
C LEU A 17 -1.38 0.87 24.69
N TYR A 18 -0.20 0.88 24.07
CA TYR A 18 0.23 1.93 23.15
C TYR A 18 -0.63 1.91 21.88
N LEU A 19 -0.75 0.76 21.21
CA LEU A 19 -1.60 0.58 20.02
C LEU A 19 -3.08 0.87 20.30
N ALA A 20 -3.57 0.56 21.50
CA ALA A 20 -4.95 0.85 21.90
C ALA A 20 -5.24 2.35 22.07
N ASN A 21 -4.22 3.19 22.27
CA ASN A 21 -4.36 4.65 22.38
C ASN A 21 -3.81 5.41 21.16
N CYS A 22 -3.35 4.71 20.13
CA CYS A 22 -2.93 5.32 18.87
C CYS A 22 -4.13 5.64 17.98
N LYS A 23 -4.02 6.74 17.23
CA LYS A 23 -4.93 7.02 16.13
C LYS A 23 -4.53 6.16 14.94
N TRP A 24 -5.42 5.27 14.52
CA TRP A 24 -5.26 4.53 13.28
C TRP A 24 -5.65 5.42 12.10
N ILE A 25 -4.79 5.46 11.08
CA ILE A 25 -5.04 6.16 9.83
C ILE A 25 -5.11 5.08 8.75
N ASP A 26 -6.22 5.03 8.03
CA ASP A 26 -6.35 4.18 6.86
C ASP A 26 -5.66 4.84 5.66
N LEU A 27 -4.68 4.16 5.08
CA LEU A 27 -3.93 4.60 3.91
C LEU A 27 -4.38 3.87 2.62
N SER A 28 -5.51 3.17 2.69
CA SER A 28 -6.05 2.36 1.61
C SER A 28 -7.26 3.01 0.96
N TYR A 29 -7.43 2.78 -0.33
CA TYR A 29 -8.70 3.03 -1.02
C TYR A 29 -9.56 1.78 -1.05
N ALA A 30 -10.88 1.98 -1.16
CA ALA A 30 -11.81 0.87 -1.37
C ALA A 30 -11.44 0.07 -2.62
N PHE A 31 -11.41 -1.26 -2.48
CA PHE A 31 -11.04 -2.17 -3.56
C PHE A 31 -12.31 -2.75 -4.20
N ASN A 32 -12.70 -2.24 -5.37
CA ASN A 32 -13.96 -2.55 -6.04
C ASN A 32 -13.87 -2.39 -7.58
N ASN A 33 -15.01 -2.35 -8.28
CA ASN A 33 -15.06 -2.21 -9.75
C ASN A 33 -14.53 -0.86 -10.28
N GLU A 34 -14.38 0.14 -9.41
CA GLU A 34 -13.80 1.46 -9.72
C GLU A 34 -12.29 1.51 -9.44
N THR A 35 -11.72 0.45 -8.85
CA THR A 35 -10.29 0.35 -8.58
C THR A 35 -9.48 0.64 -9.83
N MET A 36 -8.46 1.49 -9.68
CA MET A 36 -7.51 1.80 -10.73
C MET A 36 -6.46 0.70 -10.84
N TYR A 37 -6.12 0.37 -12.09
CA TYR A 37 -5.13 -0.65 -12.43
C TYR A 37 -4.20 -0.13 -13.52
N TRP A 38 -2.97 -0.62 -13.50
CA TRP A 38 -1.98 -0.32 -14.51
C TRP A 38 -2.40 -0.83 -15.89
N GLY A 39 -2.41 0.04 -16.91
CA GLY A 39 -2.64 -0.32 -18.30
C GLY A 39 -3.89 -1.17 -18.53
N ASN A 40 -3.71 -2.31 -19.22
CA ASN A 40 -4.78 -3.25 -19.60
C ASN A 40 -4.94 -4.46 -18.65
N SER A 41 -4.32 -4.43 -17.46
CA SER A 41 -4.40 -5.53 -16.50
C SER A 41 -5.84 -5.93 -16.14
N THR A 42 -6.04 -7.22 -15.82
CA THR A 42 -7.32 -7.76 -15.35
C THR A 42 -7.86 -6.91 -14.21
N ARG A 43 -9.09 -6.42 -14.38
CA ARG A 43 -9.76 -5.55 -13.41
C ARG A 43 -10.38 -6.37 -12.29
N PHE A 44 -10.88 -5.69 -11.27
CA PHE A 44 -11.57 -6.32 -10.17
C PHE A 44 -12.83 -7.04 -10.67
N HIS A 45 -12.91 -8.34 -10.38
CA HIS A 45 -14.09 -9.15 -10.57
C HIS A 45 -14.52 -9.69 -9.22
N HIS A 46 -15.76 -9.37 -8.83
CA HIS A 46 -16.38 -9.85 -7.60
C HIS A 46 -17.69 -10.53 -7.95
N LYS A 47 -17.75 -11.85 -7.79
CA LYS A 47 -18.84 -12.67 -8.27
C LYS A 47 -19.52 -13.38 -7.11
N LEU A 48 -20.83 -13.18 -6.95
CA LEU A 48 -21.63 -13.93 -5.99
C LEU A 48 -21.66 -15.42 -6.38
N ILE A 49 -21.32 -16.29 -5.44
CA ILE A 49 -21.31 -17.75 -5.60
C ILE A 49 -22.48 -18.40 -4.86
N HIS A 50 -22.85 -17.85 -3.71
CA HIS A 50 -23.99 -18.33 -2.93
C HIS A 50 -24.58 -17.18 -2.12
N GLU A 51 -25.91 -17.09 -2.05
CA GLU A 51 -26.64 -16.21 -1.14
C GLU A 51 -27.89 -16.95 -0.66
N GLY A 52 -28.01 -17.10 0.66
CA GLY A 52 -29.17 -17.75 1.29
C GLY A 52 -28.80 -18.99 2.12
N PRO A 53 -29.77 -19.83 2.49
CA PRO A 53 -29.53 -20.98 3.36
C PRO A 53 -28.70 -22.07 2.67
N VAL A 54 -27.90 -22.78 3.46
CA VAL A 54 -27.23 -24.02 3.02
C VAL A 54 -28.07 -25.19 3.50
N ILE A 55 -28.65 -25.92 2.54
CA ILE A 55 -29.55 -27.04 2.82
C ILE A 55 -28.90 -28.34 2.32
N ALA A 56 -28.86 -29.36 3.18
CA ALA A 56 -28.48 -30.71 2.80
C ALA A 56 -29.53 -31.69 3.33
N ASN A 57 -29.95 -32.65 2.49
CA ASN A 57 -30.95 -33.66 2.86
C ASN A 57 -32.23 -33.07 3.48
N ASN A 58 -32.74 -31.96 2.93
CA ASN A 58 -33.90 -31.21 3.43
C ASN A 58 -33.76 -30.65 4.85
N VAL A 59 -32.55 -30.63 5.41
CA VAL A 59 -32.24 -29.98 6.68
C VAL A 59 -31.46 -28.71 6.40
N THR A 60 -31.91 -27.59 6.98
CA THR A 60 -31.15 -26.33 6.93
C THR A 60 -29.94 -26.48 7.84
N LEU A 61 -28.74 -26.50 7.25
CA LEU A 61 -27.48 -26.56 7.98
C LEU A 61 -27.02 -25.17 8.43
N ILE A 62 -27.14 -24.20 7.53
CA ILE A 62 -26.78 -22.80 7.77
C ILE A 62 -27.99 -21.95 7.38
N PRO A 63 -28.58 -21.17 8.30
CA PRO A 63 -29.75 -20.34 8.00
C PRO A 63 -29.50 -19.29 6.92
N TYR A 64 -28.27 -18.77 6.86
CA TYR A 64 -27.86 -17.78 5.87
C TYR A 64 -26.34 -17.84 5.65
N TYR A 65 -25.93 -17.94 4.40
CA TYR A 65 -24.55 -17.92 3.97
C TYR A 65 -24.44 -17.02 2.75
N THR A 66 -23.35 -16.25 2.66
CA THR A 66 -23.00 -15.52 1.44
C THR A 66 -21.55 -15.80 1.11
N ALA A 67 -21.28 -16.17 -0.14
CA ALA A 67 -19.94 -16.41 -0.64
C ALA A 67 -19.73 -15.68 -1.95
N TYR A 68 -18.53 -15.14 -2.11
CA TYR A 68 -18.11 -14.48 -3.32
C TYR A 68 -16.73 -15.00 -3.77
N GLU A 69 -16.50 -14.99 -5.07
CA GLU A 69 -15.18 -15.16 -5.68
C GLU A 69 -14.62 -13.80 -6.07
N ILE A 70 -13.31 -13.62 -5.87
CA ILE A 70 -12.56 -12.44 -6.30
C ILE A 70 -11.49 -12.87 -7.31
N SER A 71 -11.37 -12.12 -8.40
CA SER A 71 -10.27 -12.23 -9.37
C SER A 71 -9.81 -10.83 -9.80
N THR A 72 -8.50 -10.62 -9.86
CA THR A 72 -7.88 -9.33 -10.13
C THR A 72 -6.40 -9.52 -10.50
N ALA A 73 -5.80 -8.57 -11.21
CA ALA A 73 -4.34 -8.46 -11.26
C ALA A 73 -3.76 -7.99 -9.92
N GLU A 74 -2.47 -8.27 -9.68
CA GLU A 74 -1.74 -7.90 -8.45
C GLU A 74 -1.56 -6.37 -8.32
N HIS A 75 -1.24 -5.69 -9.42
CA HIS A 75 -0.94 -4.25 -9.46
C HIS A 75 -2.20 -3.41 -9.72
N GLY A 76 -3.10 -3.36 -8.74
CA GLY A 76 -4.25 -2.47 -8.72
C GLY A 76 -4.55 -1.98 -7.32
N GLY A 77 -5.21 -0.83 -7.20
CA GLY A 77 -5.50 -0.29 -5.87
C GLY A 77 -4.26 0.20 -5.12
N THR A 78 -4.44 0.40 -3.83
CA THR A 78 -3.34 0.40 -2.86
C THR A 78 -2.77 -1.03 -2.81
N HIS A 79 -1.53 -1.21 -3.24
CA HIS A 79 -0.87 -2.51 -3.36
C HIS A 79 0.61 -2.42 -2.95
N MET A 80 1.29 -3.57 -3.00
CA MET A 80 2.71 -3.69 -2.69
C MET A 80 3.45 -4.32 -3.86
N ASP A 81 4.57 -3.72 -4.24
CA ASP A 81 5.49 -4.29 -5.23
C ASP A 81 6.61 -5.03 -4.50
N ALA A 82 6.73 -6.34 -4.75
CA ALA A 82 7.85 -7.13 -4.25
C ALA A 82 9.13 -6.85 -5.06
N PRO A 83 10.34 -6.99 -4.48
CA PRO A 83 11.60 -6.75 -5.21
C PRO A 83 11.73 -7.50 -6.54
N ILE A 84 11.18 -8.72 -6.62
CA ILE A 84 11.20 -9.53 -7.84
C ILE A 84 10.52 -8.85 -9.04
N HIS A 85 9.63 -7.88 -8.79
CA HIS A 85 8.92 -7.12 -9.82
C HIS A 85 9.88 -6.39 -10.77
N PHE A 86 11.04 -5.94 -10.26
CA PHE A 86 12.08 -5.26 -11.05
C PHE A 86 13.46 -5.90 -10.98
N ALA A 87 13.71 -6.85 -10.06
CA ALA A 87 15.00 -7.48 -9.87
C ALA A 87 14.90 -9.01 -9.85
N LYS A 88 15.28 -9.67 -10.95
CA LYS A 88 15.23 -11.13 -11.08
C LYS A 88 16.03 -11.83 -9.96
N GLY A 89 15.45 -12.87 -9.36
CA GLY A 89 16.11 -13.69 -8.34
C GLY A 89 16.11 -13.08 -6.94
N THR A 90 15.37 -11.99 -6.73
CA THR A 90 15.11 -11.40 -5.42
C THR A 90 13.76 -11.87 -4.86
N TRP A 91 13.37 -11.39 -3.68
CA TRP A 91 12.18 -11.84 -2.97
C TRP A 91 10.88 -11.62 -3.77
N SER A 92 10.10 -12.70 -3.91
CA SER A 92 8.65 -12.61 -4.15
C SER A 92 7.91 -12.16 -2.90
N ILE A 93 6.63 -11.79 -3.03
CA ILE A 93 5.83 -11.22 -1.93
C ILE A 93 5.80 -12.11 -0.68
N ASP A 94 5.73 -13.43 -0.86
CA ASP A 94 5.72 -14.44 0.19
C ASP A 94 7.09 -14.68 0.85
N GLN A 95 8.16 -14.15 0.25
CA GLN A 95 9.54 -14.29 0.74
C GLN A 95 10.03 -13.06 1.52
N ILE A 96 9.27 -11.97 1.52
CA ILE A 96 9.64 -10.76 2.26
C ILE A 96 9.51 -11.06 3.77
N PRO A 97 10.58 -10.84 4.57
CA PRO A 97 10.50 -11.01 6.02
C PRO A 97 9.45 -10.08 6.64
N ALA A 98 8.64 -10.59 7.56
CA ALA A 98 7.54 -9.84 8.17
C ALA A 98 8.02 -8.56 8.89
N GLU A 99 9.24 -8.58 9.42
CA GLU A 99 9.86 -7.43 10.10
C GLU A 99 10.16 -6.27 9.15
N LYS A 100 10.16 -6.51 7.82
CA LYS A 100 10.29 -5.46 6.80
C LYS A 100 8.95 -4.80 6.44
N LEU A 101 7.83 -5.34 6.93
CA LEU A 101 6.48 -4.83 6.63
C LEU A 101 5.96 -3.85 7.69
N VAL A 102 6.73 -3.65 8.77
CA VAL A 102 6.39 -2.74 9.86
C VAL A 102 7.65 -1.97 10.24
N GLY A 103 7.54 -0.65 10.30
CA GLY A 103 8.64 0.22 10.69
C GLY A 103 8.16 1.64 10.94
N ASP A 104 9.08 2.47 11.42
CA ASP A 104 8.85 3.90 11.49
C ASP A 104 8.66 4.46 10.09
N ALA A 105 7.89 5.53 9.99
CA ALA A 105 7.56 6.14 8.71
C ALA A 105 7.90 7.62 8.70
N VAL A 106 8.47 8.07 7.59
CA VAL A 106 8.74 9.48 7.29
C VAL A 106 7.80 9.92 6.17
N VAL A 107 7.26 11.14 6.27
CA VAL A 107 6.41 11.72 5.23
C VAL A 107 7.12 12.94 4.64
N VAL A 108 7.43 12.87 3.35
CA VAL A 108 7.95 14.02 2.58
C VAL A 108 6.83 14.56 1.72
N ASP A 109 6.47 15.82 1.97
CA ASP A 109 5.37 16.50 1.28
C ASP A 109 5.88 17.24 0.02
N ILE A 110 5.43 16.77 -1.14
CA ILE A 110 5.65 17.40 -2.45
C ILE A 110 4.34 17.91 -3.07
N SER A 111 3.25 17.99 -2.32
CA SER A 111 1.91 18.35 -2.81
C SER A 111 1.89 19.70 -3.54
N ALA A 112 2.66 20.69 -3.06
CA ALA A 112 2.82 21.97 -3.74
C ALA A 112 3.49 21.82 -5.12
N LYS A 113 4.51 20.97 -5.25
CA LYS A 113 5.15 20.64 -6.55
C LYS A 113 4.15 19.92 -7.45
N SER A 114 3.43 18.93 -6.93
CA SER A 114 2.42 18.17 -7.68
C SER A 114 1.22 18.99 -8.13
N ALA A 115 0.87 20.05 -7.40
CA ALA A 115 -0.16 21.00 -7.82
C ALA A 115 0.30 21.89 -8.99
N ALA A 116 1.59 22.23 -9.05
CA ALA A 116 2.16 23.04 -10.11
C ALA A 116 2.53 22.23 -11.36
N ASP A 117 3.03 21.00 -11.19
CA ASP A 117 3.42 20.10 -12.26
C ASP A 117 2.87 18.69 -12.01
N ARG A 118 2.09 18.20 -12.98
CA ARG A 118 1.53 16.85 -12.99
C ARG A 118 2.61 15.76 -13.02
N ASN A 119 3.81 16.05 -13.51
CA ASN A 119 4.94 15.12 -13.54
C ASN A 119 5.97 15.39 -12.43
N ALA A 120 5.59 16.17 -11.40
CA ALA A 120 6.48 16.49 -10.29
C ALA A 120 7.17 15.24 -9.74
N GLN A 121 8.47 15.35 -9.53
CA GLN A 121 9.28 14.27 -8.96
C GLN A 121 9.74 14.65 -7.57
N LEU A 122 9.75 13.68 -6.66
CA LEU A 122 10.59 13.74 -5.48
C LEU A 122 12.07 13.79 -5.92
N THR A 123 12.80 14.77 -5.39
CA THR A 123 14.22 15.00 -5.68
C THR A 123 15.08 14.85 -4.42
N VAL A 124 16.40 14.70 -4.59
CA VAL A 124 17.34 14.64 -3.45
C VAL A 124 17.24 15.91 -2.61
N ASP A 125 17.18 17.08 -3.25
CA ASP A 125 16.99 18.37 -2.57
C ASP A 125 15.72 18.42 -1.69
N ASP A 126 14.66 17.68 -2.04
CA ASP A 126 13.47 17.62 -1.18
C ASP A 126 13.75 16.82 0.10
N LEU A 127 14.58 15.77 -0.01
CA LEU A 127 15.01 14.94 1.12
C LEU A 127 15.98 15.71 2.01
N GLU A 128 17.00 16.35 1.43
CA GLU A 128 17.98 17.15 2.17
C GLU A 128 17.28 18.28 2.94
N LYS A 129 16.34 18.98 2.29
CA LYS A 129 15.54 20.00 2.95
C LYS A 129 14.69 19.43 4.08
N TRP A 130 14.10 18.25 3.88
CA TRP A 130 13.35 17.57 4.93
C TRP A 130 14.25 17.23 6.12
N GLU A 131 15.46 16.73 5.86
CA GLU A 131 16.45 16.41 6.89
C GLU A 131 17.00 17.64 7.63
N ASP A 132 17.17 18.77 6.95
CA ASP A 132 17.53 20.05 7.58
C ASP A 132 16.47 20.51 8.59
N GLU A 133 15.19 20.24 8.30
CA GLU A 133 14.06 20.63 9.15
C GLU A 133 13.77 19.64 10.28
N HIS A 134 13.96 18.33 10.04
CA HIS A 134 13.49 17.25 10.93
C HIS A 134 14.63 16.39 11.52
N GLY A 135 15.86 16.56 11.05
CA GLY A 135 16.99 15.66 11.31
C GLY A 135 17.09 14.53 10.29
N ALA A 136 18.19 13.79 10.35
CA ALA A 136 18.47 12.69 9.43
C ALA A 136 17.34 11.65 9.39
N ILE A 137 16.99 11.18 8.19
CA ILE A 137 16.02 10.09 8.00
C ILE A 137 16.59 8.82 8.63
N PRO A 138 15.90 8.17 9.58
CA PRO A 138 16.43 6.97 10.21
C PRO A 138 16.52 5.78 9.24
N ASP A 139 17.60 5.01 9.34
CA ASP A 139 17.80 3.78 8.56
C ASP A 139 16.63 2.80 8.73
N GLY A 140 16.16 2.26 7.61
CA GLY A 140 15.06 1.29 7.59
C GLY A 140 13.66 1.90 7.74
N SER A 141 13.53 3.23 7.76
CA SER A 141 12.23 3.90 7.75
C SER A 141 11.47 3.69 6.44
N ILE A 142 10.15 3.65 6.52
CA ILE A 142 9.25 3.68 5.37
C ILE A 142 9.09 5.14 4.93
N LEU A 143 9.58 5.48 3.75
CA LEU A 143 9.40 6.82 3.18
C LEU A 143 8.06 6.91 2.43
N PHE A 144 7.12 7.70 2.95
CA PHE A 144 5.92 8.13 2.24
C PHE A 144 6.18 9.43 1.48
N VAL A 145 5.85 9.42 0.20
CA VAL A 145 5.83 10.63 -0.63
C VAL A 145 4.40 11.14 -0.70
N PHE A 146 4.11 12.22 0.01
CA PHE A 146 2.78 12.82 0.00
C PHE A 146 2.69 13.86 -1.12
N CYS A 147 1.87 13.57 -2.14
CA CYS A 147 1.68 14.42 -3.32
C CYS A 147 0.22 14.88 -3.51
N ASP A 148 -0.65 14.61 -2.51
CA ASP A 148 -2.10 14.91 -2.56
C ASP A 148 -2.82 14.35 -3.81
N TRP A 149 -2.27 13.29 -4.43
CA TRP A 149 -2.82 12.73 -5.68
C TRP A 149 -4.07 11.90 -5.46
N GLY A 150 -4.26 11.42 -4.22
CA GLY A 150 -5.40 10.63 -3.77
C GLY A 150 -6.76 11.24 -4.08
N LYS A 151 -6.85 12.57 -4.13
CA LYS A 151 -8.08 13.29 -4.51
C LYS A 151 -8.61 12.94 -5.91
N TYR A 152 -7.78 12.35 -6.77
CA TYR A 152 -8.18 11.93 -8.12
C TYR A 152 -8.62 10.46 -8.19
N TRP A 153 -8.61 9.71 -7.08
CA TRP A 153 -8.91 8.27 -7.04
C TRP A 153 -10.23 7.86 -7.71
N THR A 154 -11.22 8.75 -7.77
CA THR A 154 -12.53 8.48 -8.40
C THR A 154 -12.57 8.81 -9.90
N SER A 155 -11.46 9.22 -10.51
CA SER A 155 -11.41 9.63 -11.92
C SER A 155 -10.14 9.13 -12.60
N TYR A 156 -10.29 8.09 -13.43
CA TYR A 156 -9.20 7.48 -14.20
C TYR A 156 -8.40 8.52 -14.99
N GLU A 157 -9.09 9.39 -15.73
CA GLU A 157 -8.45 10.43 -16.54
C GLU A 157 -7.70 11.45 -15.68
N LYS A 158 -8.27 11.89 -14.56
CA LYS A 158 -7.57 12.84 -13.68
C LYS A 158 -6.43 12.18 -12.92
N TYR A 159 -6.48 10.88 -12.67
CA TYR A 159 -5.42 10.16 -11.98
C TYR A 159 -4.25 9.84 -12.90
N PHE A 160 -4.50 9.32 -14.10
CA PHE A 160 -3.46 8.94 -15.06
C PHE A 160 -3.10 10.02 -16.08
N GLY A 161 -3.92 11.06 -16.24
CA GLY A 161 -3.69 12.16 -17.18
C GLY A 161 -4.12 11.86 -18.61
N THR A 162 -4.78 10.73 -18.81
CA THR A 162 -5.29 10.26 -20.09
C THR A 162 -6.49 9.36 -19.85
N SER A 163 -7.46 9.39 -20.77
CA SER A 163 -8.59 8.46 -20.78
C SER A 163 -8.23 7.10 -21.42
N THR A 164 -7.05 7.01 -22.05
CA THR A 164 -6.57 5.79 -22.68
C THR A 164 -5.84 4.87 -21.69
N LYS A 165 -5.74 3.59 -22.02
CA LYS A 165 -4.96 2.61 -21.26
C LYS A 165 -3.51 2.48 -21.76
N ASP A 166 -3.08 3.39 -22.64
CA ASP A 166 -1.69 3.47 -23.09
C ASP A 166 -0.83 4.09 -21.99
N THR A 167 0.01 3.26 -21.38
CA THR A 167 0.83 3.64 -20.23
C THR A 167 1.91 4.66 -20.59
N SER A 168 2.27 4.82 -21.88
CA SER A 168 3.24 5.83 -22.32
C SER A 168 2.71 7.27 -22.18
N LEU A 169 1.38 7.41 -22.17
CA LEU A 169 0.67 8.68 -22.01
C LEU A 169 0.40 9.03 -20.55
N TYR A 170 0.77 8.16 -19.61
CA TYR A 170 0.52 8.43 -18.20
C TYR A 170 1.35 9.62 -17.70
N ARG A 171 0.71 10.46 -16.89
CA ARG A 171 1.27 11.66 -16.29
C ARG A 171 0.75 11.74 -14.86
N PHE A 172 1.64 11.59 -13.90
CA PHE A 172 1.36 11.70 -12.46
C PHE A 172 2.69 11.91 -11.70
N PRO A 173 2.64 12.44 -10.46
CA PRO A 173 3.85 12.65 -9.67
C PRO A 173 4.56 11.34 -9.34
N GLY A 174 5.89 11.37 -9.29
CA GLY A 174 6.70 10.18 -9.06
C GLY A 174 7.94 10.43 -8.23
N THR A 175 8.86 9.48 -8.29
CA THR A 175 10.19 9.59 -7.69
C THR A 175 11.24 9.18 -8.71
N VAL A 176 12.35 9.93 -8.75
CA VAL A 176 13.57 9.56 -9.48
C VAL A 176 14.69 9.09 -8.54
N VAL A 177 14.46 9.16 -7.22
CA VAL A 177 15.48 8.92 -6.19
C VAL A 177 15.53 7.48 -5.68
N MET A 178 15.03 6.51 -6.45
CA MET A 178 14.98 5.10 -6.04
C MET A 178 16.35 4.56 -5.59
N HIS A 179 17.46 5.02 -6.16
CA HIS A 179 18.80 4.59 -5.75
C HIS A 179 19.23 5.10 -4.36
N PHE A 180 18.73 6.25 -3.92
CA PHE A 180 19.05 6.82 -2.60
C PHE A 180 18.30 6.11 -1.45
N LEU A 181 17.18 5.44 -1.75
CA LEU A 181 16.30 4.81 -0.75
C LEU A 181 16.57 3.31 -0.53
N ILE A 182 17.47 2.70 -1.30
CA ILE A 182 17.71 1.24 -1.31
C ILE A 182 19.06 0.86 -0.67
N ASN A 183 19.76 1.81 -0.03
CA ASN A 183 21.03 1.54 0.64
C ASN A 183 20.85 0.78 1.96
#